data_AF-A0A937W8L4-F1
#
_entry.id   AF-A0A937W8L4-F1
#
_cell.length_a   1.000
_cell.length_b   1.000
_cell.length_c   1.000
_cell.angle_alpha   90.00
_cell.angle_beta   90.00
_cell.angle_gamma   90.00
#
_symmetry.space_group_name_H-M   'P 1'
#
loop_
_entity.id
_entity.type
_entity.pdbx_description
1 polymer ?
#
loop_
_entity_poly.entity_id
_entity_poly.type
_entity_poly.pdbx_seq_one_letter_code
_entity_poly.pdbx_strand_id
1 'polypeptide(L)'
;MKLGYRIYVQMKELGLTQAQLADQSGLSQQIISNYINNKFKPGYDAILALSNALNVNPSWFFDASAVPTGDIIVFGKVQRGGTLKIGHFLPMDNLPSPVSPQKTMGIVRNLYWLMFDTLVRGGLYLSEPKAGMAYNWKQGGNYWLFDIFEGMTFHDGQSCTAADVEYSYQKWMSHNEDNNPIRTAQRLDAHTFLLELKEERKLSDLPMPFIVPKGTNDKNYNFVGTGPFKALEIQPDFWRLQAHKGYHRGRPFFDEVVVKQYQNPEELESALEQEQVDIALGIALEDERFNVQAEAAAPVSYVKNLRALEGRMILMTMLNDIHTWYFESKTELVPFPKRFEADASLGANLKSQRL
;
A
#
# COMPACT_ATOMS: atom_id res chain seq x y z
N MET A 1 26.35 -12.12 6.42
CA MET A 1 27.43 -12.12 5.41
C MET A 1 27.99 -10.71 5.27
N LYS A 2 29.32 -10.50 5.25
CA LYS A 2 29.91 -9.14 5.23
C LYS A 2 29.71 -8.47 3.86
N LEU A 3 29.43 -7.16 3.86
CA LEU A 3 29.11 -6.36 2.67
C LEU A 3 30.14 -6.48 1.54
N GLY A 4 31.42 -6.36 1.87
CA GLY A 4 32.49 -6.43 0.86
C GLY A 4 32.58 -7.79 0.16
N TYR A 5 32.20 -8.88 0.84
CA TYR A 5 32.14 -10.20 0.23
C TYR A 5 30.97 -10.32 -0.74
N ARG A 6 29.81 -9.72 -0.42
CA ARG A 6 28.66 -9.64 -1.32
C ARG A 6 29.05 -8.96 -2.62
N ILE A 7 29.63 -7.76 -2.54
CA ILE A 7 30.11 -6.98 -3.70
C ILE A 7 31.05 -7.81 -4.57
N TYR A 8 32.03 -8.49 -3.96
CA TYR A 8 32.99 -9.32 -4.67
C TYR A 8 32.33 -10.48 -5.44
N VAL A 9 31.39 -11.20 -4.81
CA VAL A 9 30.69 -12.33 -5.45
C VAL A 9 29.85 -11.85 -6.62
N GLN A 10 29.09 -10.76 -6.45
CA GLN A 10 28.24 -10.23 -7.53
C GLN A 10 29.06 -9.74 -8.73
N MET A 11 30.21 -9.11 -8.48
CA MET A 11 31.14 -8.76 -9.56
C MET A 11 31.61 -9.99 -10.35
N LYS A 12 31.90 -11.09 -9.65
CA LYS A 12 32.34 -12.33 -10.30
C LYS A 12 31.23 -12.97 -11.13
N GLU A 13 30.00 -12.95 -10.65
CA GLU A 13 28.84 -13.43 -11.39
C GLU A 13 28.59 -12.62 -12.67
N LEU A 14 28.81 -11.30 -12.61
CA LEU A 14 28.68 -10.40 -13.76
C LEU A 14 29.91 -10.34 -14.66
N GLY A 15 30.99 -11.05 -14.31
CA GLY A 15 32.27 -10.99 -15.06
C GLY A 15 32.96 -9.62 -15.00
N LEU A 16 32.68 -8.80 -13.98
CA LEU A 16 33.21 -7.45 -13.83
C LEU A 16 34.54 -7.43 -13.06
N THR A 17 35.48 -6.59 -13.51
CA THR A 17 36.66 -6.18 -12.75
C THR A 17 36.36 -4.96 -11.85
N GLN A 18 37.21 -4.68 -10.86
CA GLN A 18 37.03 -3.50 -10.00
C GLN A 18 37.11 -2.19 -10.78
N ALA A 19 37.92 -2.14 -11.84
CA ALA A 19 38.04 -0.98 -12.72
C ALA A 19 36.76 -0.76 -13.53
N GLN A 20 36.15 -1.84 -14.05
CA GLN A 20 34.87 -1.74 -14.76
C GLN A 20 33.73 -1.36 -13.82
N LEU A 21 33.71 -1.88 -12.59
CA LEU A 21 32.73 -1.46 -11.60
C LEU A 21 32.92 0.02 -11.21
N ALA A 22 34.17 0.51 -11.15
CA ALA A 22 34.49 1.92 -10.91
C ALA A 22 33.89 2.81 -11.99
N ASP A 23 34.18 2.46 -13.24
CA ASP A 23 33.69 3.17 -14.43
C ASP A 23 32.14 3.19 -14.47
N GLN A 24 31.50 2.04 -14.24
CA GLN A 24 30.05 1.92 -14.27
C GLN A 24 29.32 2.59 -13.09
N SER A 25 29.94 2.64 -11.92
CA SER A 25 29.35 3.28 -10.72
C SER A 25 29.68 4.77 -10.62
N GLY A 26 30.67 5.28 -11.37
CA GLY A 26 31.21 6.62 -11.18
C GLY A 26 32.04 6.79 -9.90
N LEU A 27 32.34 5.70 -9.19
CA LEU A 27 33.20 5.70 -8.00
C LEU A 27 34.64 5.40 -8.39
N SER A 28 35.61 5.85 -7.58
CA SER A 28 37.01 5.48 -7.84
C SER A 28 37.28 4.00 -7.55
N GLN A 29 38.21 3.41 -8.31
CA GLN A 29 38.63 2.02 -8.09
C GLN A 29 39.18 1.80 -6.67
N GLN A 30 39.81 2.83 -6.08
CA GLN A 30 40.28 2.80 -4.69
C GLN A 30 39.12 2.72 -3.69
N ILE A 31 38.03 3.45 -3.93
CA ILE A 31 36.81 3.41 -3.10
C ILE A 31 36.18 2.02 -3.14
N ILE A 32 36.06 1.43 -4.33
CA ILE A 32 35.53 0.07 -4.50
C ILE A 32 36.38 -0.97 -3.78
N SER A 33 37.71 -0.88 -3.92
CA SER A 33 38.64 -1.75 -3.20
C SER A 33 38.47 -1.62 -1.68
N ASN A 34 38.29 -0.40 -1.16
CA ASN A 34 38.03 -0.20 0.26
C ASN A 34 36.70 -0.83 0.72
N TYR A 35 35.65 -0.80 -0.10
CA TYR A 35 34.36 -1.44 0.22
C TYR A 35 34.45 -2.97 0.19
N ILE A 36 35.09 -3.55 -0.83
CA ILE A 36 35.31 -5.01 -0.93
C ILE A 36 36.10 -5.53 0.27
N ASN A 37 37.10 -4.76 0.72
CA ASN A 37 37.90 -5.11 1.90
C ASN A 37 37.25 -4.70 3.23
N ASN A 38 36.01 -4.19 3.22
CA ASN A 38 35.27 -3.72 4.41
C ASN A 38 36.01 -2.65 5.24
N LYS A 39 36.89 -1.86 4.62
CA LYS A 39 37.63 -0.78 5.29
C LYS A 39 36.72 0.41 5.65
N PHE A 40 35.70 0.65 4.83
CA PHE A 40 34.69 1.68 5.06
C PHE A 40 33.29 1.13 4.75
N LYS A 41 32.28 1.72 5.40
CA LYS A 41 30.88 1.51 5.04
C LYS A 41 30.51 2.50 3.92
N PRO A 42 29.90 2.05 2.81
CA PRO A 42 29.41 2.95 1.78
C PRO A 42 28.31 3.87 2.34
N GLY A 43 28.36 5.16 1.98
CA GLY A 43 27.24 6.07 2.18
C GLY A 43 26.12 5.81 1.16
N TYR A 44 24.96 6.43 1.35
CA TYR A 44 23.77 6.21 0.53
C TYR A 44 24.04 6.38 -0.98
N ASP A 45 24.69 7.46 -1.38
CA ASP A 45 25.00 7.72 -2.80
C ASP A 45 25.92 6.66 -3.41
N ALA A 46 26.89 6.17 -2.63
CA ALA A 46 27.78 5.10 -3.06
C ALA A 46 27.04 3.75 -3.14
N ILE A 47 26.08 3.48 -2.27
CA ILE A 47 25.21 2.30 -2.36
C ILE A 47 24.37 2.37 -3.63
N LEU A 48 23.78 3.52 -3.96
CA LEU A 48 23.00 3.69 -5.19
C LEU A 48 23.86 3.48 -6.44
N ALA A 49 25.04 4.11 -6.47
CA ALA A 49 26.02 3.95 -7.54
C ALA A 49 26.44 2.49 -7.76
N LEU A 50 26.73 1.76 -6.67
CA LEU A 50 27.08 0.34 -6.73
C LEU A 50 25.89 -0.54 -7.11
N SER A 51 24.69 -0.22 -6.63
CA SER A 51 23.45 -0.95 -6.94
C SER A 51 23.16 -0.93 -8.43
N ASN A 52 23.31 0.25 -9.06
CA ASN A 52 23.14 0.43 -10.50
C ASN A 52 24.19 -0.37 -11.27
N ALA A 53 25.45 -0.28 -10.89
CA ALA A 53 26.55 -0.93 -11.62
C ALA A 53 26.59 -2.45 -11.44
N LEU A 54 26.14 -2.96 -10.28
CA LEU A 54 26.06 -4.40 -9.98
C LEU A 54 24.71 -5.01 -10.29
N ASN A 55 23.76 -4.22 -10.80
CA ASN A 55 22.41 -4.66 -11.11
C ASN A 55 21.75 -5.43 -9.95
N VAL A 56 21.88 -4.89 -8.73
CA VAL A 56 21.29 -5.45 -7.50
C VAL A 56 20.52 -4.37 -6.75
N ASN A 57 19.53 -4.76 -5.95
CA ASN A 57 18.76 -3.82 -5.15
C ASN A 57 19.64 -3.18 -4.05
N PRO A 58 19.52 -1.88 -3.72
CA PRO A 58 20.17 -1.27 -2.57
C PRO A 58 19.98 -2.05 -1.25
N SER A 59 18.81 -2.68 -1.05
CA SER A 59 18.49 -3.57 0.08
C SER A 59 19.48 -4.72 0.24
N TRP A 60 20.08 -5.18 -0.86
CA TRP A 60 21.10 -6.23 -0.88
C TRP A 60 22.41 -5.81 -0.17
N PHE A 61 22.69 -4.51 -0.10
CA PHE A 61 23.83 -3.95 0.63
C PHE A 61 23.57 -3.82 2.14
N PHE A 62 22.32 -3.95 2.58
CA PHE A 62 21.94 -3.86 3.97
C PHE A 62 21.80 -5.27 4.59
N ASP A 63 22.05 -5.37 5.89
CA ASP A 63 21.65 -6.54 6.66
C ASP A 63 20.12 -6.47 6.86
N ALA A 64 19.43 -7.60 6.96
CA ALA A 64 17.96 -7.65 7.01
C ALA A 64 17.37 -6.86 8.20
N SER A 65 18.18 -6.52 9.19
CA SER A 65 17.86 -5.67 10.34
C SER A 65 18.01 -4.16 10.10
N ALA A 66 18.52 -3.73 8.94
CA ALA A 66 18.94 -2.35 8.69
C ALA A 66 18.25 -1.70 7.48
N VAL A 67 17.22 -2.31 6.90
CA VAL A 67 16.40 -1.67 5.87
C VAL A 67 15.57 -0.58 6.56
N PRO A 68 15.74 0.72 6.24
CA PRO A 68 14.83 1.74 6.72
C PRO A 68 13.46 1.44 6.12
N THR A 69 12.51 1.04 6.96
CA THR A 69 11.10 0.92 6.59
C THR A 69 10.56 2.32 6.33
N GLY A 70 10.76 2.82 5.11
CA GLY A 70 10.33 4.16 4.72
C GLY A 70 10.25 4.36 3.21
N ASP A 71 11.33 4.03 2.48
CA ASP A 71 11.44 4.38 1.06
C ASP A 71 11.75 3.15 0.18
N ILE A 72 10.82 2.84 -0.73
CA ILE A 72 11.00 1.85 -1.79
C ILE A 72 11.58 2.58 -3.02
N ILE A 73 12.74 2.13 -3.50
CA ILE A 73 13.42 2.72 -4.67
C ILE A 73 13.10 1.89 -5.92
N VAL A 74 12.45 2.50 -6.91
CA VAL A 74 12.08 1.91 -8.22
C VAL A 74 13.17 2.24 -9.24
N PHE A 75 13.78 1.21 -9.87
CA PHE A 75 14.75 1.37 -10.96
C PHE A 75 14.18 0.86 -12.29
N GLY A 76 14.41 1.59 -13.38
CA GLY A 76 13.86 1.33 -14.72
C GLY A 76 13.03 2.52 -15.23
N LYS A 77 12.86 2.65 -16.56
CA LYS A 77 11.96 3.67 -17.10
C LYS A 77 10.54 3.23 -16.73
N VAL A 78 9.87 3.94 -15.83
CA VAL A 78 8.51 3.60 -15.40
C VAL A 78 7.62 3.48 -16.64
N GLN A 79 7.30 2.23 -17.00
CA GLN A 79 6.37 1.96 -18.08
C GLN A 79 4.96 2.11 -17.51
N ARG A 80 4.26 3.13 -18.00
CA ARG A 80 2.83 3.31 -17.76
C ARG A 80 2.07 2.48 -18.79
N GLY A 81 1.02 1.85 -18.31
CA GLY A 81 0.11 1.03 -19.09
C GLY A 81 0.37 -0.46 -18.95
N GLY A 82 -0.38 -1.23 -19.73
CA GLY A 82 -0.36 -2.69 -19.68
C GLY A 82 -1.22 -3.27 -18.54
N THR A 83 -1.14 -4.59 -18.38
CA THR A 83 -1.98 -5.37 -17.48
C THR A 83 -1.13 -5.99 -16.39
N LEU A 84 -1.47 -5.74 -15.13
CA LEU A 84 -0.93 -6.50 -13.99
C LEU A 84 -1.74 -7.78 -13.80
N LYS A 85 -1.08 -8.92 -13.76
CA LYS A 85 -1.68 -10.24 -13.56
C LYS A 85 -1.36 -10.74 -12.16
N ILE A 86 -2.40 -10.92 -11.35
CA ILE A 86 -2.32 -11.40 -9.97
C ILE A 86 -2.95 -12.79 -9.91
N GLY A 87 -2.21 -13.77 -9.40
CA GLY A 87 -2.72 -15.12 -9.14
C GLY A 87 -2.91 -15.37 -7.64
N HIS A 88 -3.90 -16.19 -7.29
CA HIS A 88 -4.10 -16.73 -5.94
C HIS A 88 -4.70 -18.14 -6.02
N PHE A 89 -4.68 -18.92 -4.94
CA PHE A 89 -5.35 -20.23 -4.90
C PHE A 89 -6.44 -20.34 -3.82
N LEU A 90 -6.71 -19.24 -3.11
CA LEU A 90 -7.76 -19.21 -2.08
C LEU A 90 -9.14 -19.01 -2.72
N PRO A 91 -10.19 -19.71 -2.26
CA PRO A 91 -11.55 -19.51 -2.75
C PRO A 91 -12.05 -18.10 -2.41
N MET A 92 -12.66 -17.44 -3.40
CA MET A 92 -13.23 -16.09 -3.27
C MET A 92 -14.74 -16.03 -3.51
N ASP A 93 -15.42 -17.17 -3.36
CA ASP A 93 -16.88 -17.21 -3.37
C ASP A 93 -17.46 -16.36 -2.22
N ASN A 94 -18.59 -15.70 -2.48
CA ASN A 94 -19.32 -14.91 -1.48
C ASN A 94 -18.48 -13.79 -0.82
N LEU A 95 -17.89 -12.94 -1.67
CA LEU A 95 -17.10 -11.80 -1.23
C LEU A 95 -17.82 -10.94 -0.16
N PRO A 96 -17.18 -10.69 0.99
CA PRO A 96 -17.78 -9.99 2.11
C PRO A 96 -18.01 -8.50 1.81
N SER A 97 -18.90 -7.88 2.58
CA SER A 97 -19.12 -6.44 2.51
C SER A 97 -17.81 -5.64 2.68
N PRO A 98 -17.51 -4.66 1.80
CA PRO A 98 -16.31 -3.81 1.91
C PRO A 98 -16.35 -2.93 3.17
N VAL A 99 -17.54 -2.60 3.68
CA VAL A 99 -17.67 -1.84 4.92
C VAL A 99 -17.41 -2.70 6.16
N SER A 100 -17.02 -3.98 6.05
CA SER A 100 -16.76 -4.89 7.18
C SER A 100 -15.28 -5.34 7.26
N PRO A 101 -14.37 -4.51 7.81
CA PRO A 101 -12.94 -4.82 7.88
C PRO A 101 -12.60 -6.20 8.42
N GLN A 102 -13.32 -6.63 9.47
CA GLN A 102 -13.15 -7.91 10.14
C GLN A 102 -13.49 -9.10 9.23
N LYS A 103 -14.42 -8.92 8.29
CA LYS A 103 -14.84 -9.96 7.34
C LYS A 103 -13.99 -9.95 6.08
N THR A 104 -13.38 -8.81 5.73
CA THR A 104 -12.53 -8.68 4.54
C THR A 104 -11.11 -9.20 4.74
N MET A 105 -10.67 -9.65 5.92
CA MET A 105 -9.25 -9.91 6.23
C MET A 105 -8.45 -10.77 5.23
N GLY A 106 -7.13 -10.63 5.25
CA GLY A 106 -6.22 -11.41 4.41
C GLY A 106 -6.28 -10.98 2.95
N ILE A 107 -6.28 -11.96 2.04
CA ILE A 107 -6.21 -11.73 0.60
C ILE A 107 -7.37 -10.88 0.07
N VAL A 108 -8.57 -11.02 0.64
CA VAL A 108 -9.75 -10.29 0.19
C VAL A 108 -9.58 -8.79 0.42
N ARG A 109 -9.11 -8.37 1.61
CA ARG A 109 -8.89 -6.96 1.95
C ARG A 109 -7.83 -6.37 1.05
N ASN A 110 -6.77 -7.14 0.83
CA ASN A 110 -5.67 -6.81 -0.06
C ASN A 110 -6.16 -6.51 -1.49
N LEU A 111 -7.05 -7.35 -2.03
CA LEU A 111 -7.63 -7.08 -3.34
C LEU A 111 -8.66 -5.94 -3.32
N TYR A 112 -9.39 -5.75 -2.21
CA TYR A 112 -10.33 -4.63 -2.08
C TYR A 112 -9.64 -3.27 -2.10
N TRP A 113 -8.38 -3.17 -1.66
CA TRP A 113 -7.58 -1.94 -1.82
C TRP A 113 -7.36 -1.53 -3.27
N LEU A 114 -7.55 -2.44 -4.24
CA LEU A 114 -7.54 -2.09 -5.65
C LEU A 114 -8.77 -1.26 -6.04
N MET A 115 -9.88 -1.36 -5.30
CA MET A 115 -11.18 -0.76 -5.67
C MET A 115 -11.67 0.28 -4.66
N PHE A 116 -11.27 0.17 -3.40
CA PHE A 116 -11.81 1.00 -2.32
C PHE A 116 -10.70 1.70 -1.55
N ASP A 117 -11.07 2.81 -0.91
CA ASP A 117 -10.24 3.54 0.05
C ASP A 117 -10.96 3.70 1.39
N THR A 118 -10.19 4.04 2.42
CA THR A 118 -10.64 4.33 3.78
C THR A 118 -10.35 5.79 4.14
N LEU A 119 -10.81 6.28 5.29
CA LEU A 119 -10.41 7.62 5.80
C LEU A 119 -8.90 7.75 5.92
N VAL A 120 -8.28 6.81 6.63
CA VAL A 120 -6.84 6.74 6.83
C VAL A 120 -6.33 5.40 6.34
N ARG A 121 -5.22 5.43 5.60
CA ARG A 121 -4.53 4.23 5.16
C ARG A 121 -3.57 3.77 6.26
N GLY A 122 -3.69 2.51 6.61
CA GLY A 122 -2.84 1.82 7.58
C GLY A 122 -2.64 0.37 7.16
N GLY A 123 -1.73 -0.33 7.83
CA GLY A 123 -1.47 -1.75 7.59
C GLY A 123 -0.32 -2.25 8.45
N LEU A 124 -0.16 -3.56 8.53
CA LEU A 124 0.87 -4.24 9.36
C LEU A 124 2.31 -3.74 9.12
N TYR A 125 2.57 -3.06 8.00
CA TYR A 125 3.90 -2.63 7.58
C TYR A 125 4.05 -1.12 7.40
N LEU A 126 3.00 -0.33 7.65
CA LEU A 126 3.10 1.12 7.71
C LEU A 126 3.43 1.51 9.15
N SER A 127 4.64 2.02 9.38
CA SER A 127 5.06 2.57 10.68
C SER A 127 4.21 3.76 11.10
N GLU A 128 3.69 4.51 10.11
CA GLU A 128 2.88 5.69 10.31
C GLU A 128 1.61 5.67 9.44
N PRO A 129 0.48 6.18 9.97
CA PRO A 129 -0.75 6.35 9.21
C PRO A 129 -0.54 7.29 8.02
N LYS A 130 -1.06 6.90 6.86
CA LYS A 130 -1.02 7.70 5.63
C LYS A 130 -2.40 8.23 5.26
N ALA A 131 -2.43 9.32 4.52
CA ALA A 131 -3.67 9.84 3.96
C ALA A 131 -4.38 8.79 3.10
N GLY A 132 -5.66 8.58 3.37
CA GLY A 132 -6.62 7.92 2.49
C GLY A 132 -7.52 8.99 1.89
N MET A 133 -8.81 8.95 2.22
CA MET A 133 -9.74 10.05 1.94
C MET A 133 -9.51 11.28 2.82
N ALA A 134 -9.01 11.09 4.05
CA ALA A 134 -8.64 12.17 4.94
C ALA A 134 -7.15 12.50 4.83
N TYR A 135 -6.83 13.79 4.75
CA TYR A 135 -5.45 14.29 4.69
C TYR A 135 -4.94 14.82 6.02
N ASN A 136 -5.86 15.09 6.96
CA ASN A 136 -5.53 15.53 8.30
C ASN A 136 -6.53 14.96 9.31
N TRP A 137 -6.06 14.74 10.53
CA TRP A 137 -6.90 14.25 11.63
C TRP A 137 -6.40 14.75 12.98
N LYS A 138 -7.33 14.98 13.91
CA LYS A 138 -7.03 15.44 15.27
C LYS A 138 -7.84 14.64 16.28
N GLN A 139 -7.17 14.21 17.35
CA GLN A 139 -7.82 13.57 18.50
C GLN A 139 -8.09 14.60 19.60
N GLY A 140 -9.27 14.51 20.23
CA GLY A 140 -9.59 15.21 21.46
C GLY A 140 -10.35 14.29 22.40
N GLY A 141 -9.65 13.64 23.35
CA GLY A 141 -10.24 12.59 24.18
C GLY A 141 -10.77 11.42 23.34
N ASN A 142 -12.07 11.11 23.49
CA ASN A 142 -12.76 10.07 22.72
C ASN A 142 -13.30 10.54 21.35
N TYR A 143 -12.93 11.74 20.90
CA TYR A 143 -13.34 12.29 19.60
C TYR A 143 -12.17 12.29 18.61
N TRP A 144 -12.49 12.00 17.35
CA TRP A 144 -11.61 12.14 16.20
C TRP A 144 -12.27 13.00 15.13
N LEU A 145 -11.59 14.06 14.72
CA LEU A 145 -11.99 14.93 13.64
C LEU A 145 -11.12 14.65 12.42
N PHE A 146 -11.73 14.44 11.25
CA PHE A 146 -11.05 14.15 9.99
C PHE A 146 -11.40 15.19 8.93
N ASP A 147 -10.37 15.75 8.30
CA ASP A 147 -10.49 16.64 7.15
C ASP A 147 -10.33 15.82 5.87
N ILE A 148 -11.36 15.81 5.02
CA ILE A 148 -11.50 14.98 3.82
C ILE A 148 -11.13 15.82 2.58
N PHE A 149 -10.47 15.19 1.61
CA PHE A 149 -10.17 15.85 0.34
C PHE A 149 -11.43 16.33 -0.39
N GLU A 150 -11.33 17.50 -1.01
CA GLU A 150 -12.35 18.00 -1.92
C GLU A 150 -12.23 17.34 -3.31
N GLY A 151 -13.33 17.33 -4.07
CA GLY A 151 -13.32 16.88 -5.47
C GLY A 151 -13.10 15.38 -5.67
N MET A 152 -13.17 14.56 -4.61
CA MET A 152 -13.09 13.11 -4.74
C MET A 152 -14.30 12.57 -5.52
N THR A 153 -14.07 11.55 -6.35
CA THR A 153 -15.12 10.87 -7.11
C THR A 153 -15.07 9.37 -6.90
N PHE A 154 -16.23 8.73 -6.91
CA PHE A 154 -16.36 7.30 -7.08
C PHE A 154 -16.08 6.88 -8.52
N HIS A 155 -15.92 5.58 -8.74
CA HIS A 155 -15.70 4.99 -10.07
C HIS A 155 -16.79 5.28 -11.10
N ASP A 156 -18.02 5.51 -10.63
CA ASP A 156 -19.19 5.85 -11.44
C ASP A 156 -19.31 7.36 -11.75
N GLY A 157 -18.39 8.17 -11.22
CA GLY A 157 -18.34 9.61 -11.41
C GLY A 157 -19.12 10.43 -10.38
N GLN A 158 -19.85 9.78 -9.45
CA GLN A 158 -20.49 10.51 -8.36
C GLN A 158 -19.45 11.14 -7.43
N SER A 159 -19.75 12.32 -6.89
CA SER A 159 -18.89 12.96 -5.89
C SER A 159 -18.89 12.15 -4.60
N CYS A 160 -17.70 11.98 -4.02
CA CYS A 160 -17.51 11.35 -2.72
C CYS A 160 -17.26 12.40 -1.65
N THR A 161 -18.05 12.39 -0.59
CA THR A 161 -18.07 13.42 0.47
C THR A 161 -18.11 12.80 1.86
N ALA A 162 -18.08 13.63 2.90
CA ALA A 162 -18.30 13.18 4.28
C ALA A 162 -19.66 12.48 4.49
N ALA A 163 -20.65 12.70 3.61
CA ALA A 163 -21.93 11.99 3.67
C ALA A 163 -21.79 10.49 3.34
N ASP A 164 -20.86 10.14 2.44
CA ASP A 164 -20.56 8.75 2.09
C ASP A 164 -19.73 8.07 3.18
N VAL A 165 -18.85 8.83 3.83
CA VAL A 165 -18.11 8.37 5.01
C VAL A 165 -19.07 8.04 6.14
N GLU A 166 -19.96 8.98 6.49
CA GLU A 166 -20.98 8.77 7.52
C GLU A 166 -21.84 7.54 7.20
N TYR A 167 -22.31 7.41 5.96
CA TYR A 167 -23.08 6.24 5.51
C TYR A 167 -22.31 4.93 5.72
N SER A 168 -21.04 4.90 5.29
CA SER A 168 -20.19 3.70 5.39
C SER A 168 -19.91 3.31 6.83
N TYR A 169 -19.69 4.28 7.72
CA TYR A 169 -19.51 4.06 9.15
C TYR A 169 -20.80 3.59 9.83
N GLN A 170 -21.96 4.17 9.48
CA GLN A 170 -23.26 3.72 9.99
C GLN A 170 -23.55 2.27 9.59
N LYS A 171 -23.23 1.90 8.34
CA LYS A 171 -23.31 0.51 7.88
C LYS A 171 -22.34 -0.39 8.63
N TRP A 172 -21.09 0.03 8.86
CA TRP A 172 -20.17 -0.76 9.66
C TRP A 172 -20.73 -0.99 11.08
N MET A 173 -21.27 0.05 11.72
CA MET A 173 -21.89 -0.05 13.04
C MET A 173 -23.04 -1.06 13.08
N SER A 174 -23.94 -1.06 12.07
CA SER A 174 -25.05 -2.01 12.00
C SER A 174 -24.60 -3.46 11.79
N HIS A 175 -23.45 -3.68 11.15
CA HIS A 175 -22.88 -5.02 10.99
C HIS A 175 -22.10 -5.51 12.23
N ASN A 176 -21.91 -4.66 13.25
CA ASN A 176 -21.02 -4.92 14.39
C ASN A 176 -21.64 -4.51 15.73
N GLU A 177 -22.96 -4.63 15.90
CA GLU A 177 -23.70 -4.12 17.08
C GLU A 177 -23.07 -4.55 18.42
N ASP A 178 -22.71 -5.83 18.56
CA ASP A 178 -22.17 -6.40 19.80
C ASP A 178 -20.78 -5.85 20.18
N ASN A 179 -19.96 -5.45 19.20
CA ASN A 179 -18.57 -5.05 19.39
C ASN A 179 -18.28 -3.64 18.86
N ASN A 180 -19.30 -2.81 18.74
CA ASN A 180 -19.18 -1.45 18.21
C ASN A 180 -18.55 -0.50 19.24
N PRO A 181 -17.32 0.04 19.04
CA PRO A 181 -16.70 1.02 19.91
C PRO A 181 -17.13 2.46 19.59
N ILE A 182 -17.91 2.67 18.52
CA ILE A 182 -18.35 3.99 18.07
C ILE A 182 -19.63 4.36 18.82
N ARG A 183 -19.66 5.57 19.40
CA ARG A 183 -20.87 6.19 19.94
C ARG A 183 -21.62 6.95 18.83
N THR A 184 -20.89 7.78 18.08
CA THR A 184 -21.46 8.61 17.01
C THR A 184 -20.51 8.66 15.81
N ALA A 185 -21.05 8.52 14.60
CA ALA A 185 -20.35 8.77 13.34
C ALA A 185 -21.18 9.79 12.56
N GLN A 186 -20.67 11.02 12.42
CA GLN A 186 -21.44 12.12 11.83
C GLN A 186 -20.59 13.00 10.93
N ARG A 187 -21.17 13.42 9.81
CA ARG A 187 -20.59 14.52 9.01
C ARG A 187 -20.91 15.86 9.68
N LEU A 188 -19.94 16.76 9.77
CA LEU A 188 -20.17 18.14 10.21
C LEU A 188 -20.50 19.05 9.03
N ASP A 189 -19.85 18.81 7.90
CA ASP A 189 -20.10 19.45 6.61
C ASP A 189 -19.74 18.49 5.47
N ALA A 190 -19.53 18.98 4.24
CA ALA A 190 -19.21 18.13 3.08
C ALA A 190 -17.82 17.47 3.15
N HIS A 191 -16.88 18.04 3.91
CA HIS A 191 -15.46 17.67 3.94
C HIS A 191 -14.93 17.45 5.36
N THR A 192 -15.78 17.55 6.38
CA THR A 192 -15.41 17.32 7.78
C THR A 192 -16.23 16.18 8.37
N PHE A 193 -15.54 15.18 8.93
CA PHE A 193 -16.17 14.03 9.58
C PHE A 193 -15.75 13.92 11.05
N LEU A 194 -16.73 13.76 11.94
CA LEU A 194 -16.54 13.56 13.37
C LEU A 194 -16.89 12.11 13.74
N LEU A 195 -15.91 11.45 14.37
CA LEU A 195 -16.08 10.15 14.97
C LEU A 195 -15.96 10.27 16.49
N GLU A 196 -17.03 9.92 17.20
CA GLU A 196 -17.04 9.81 18.66
C GLU A 196 -17.03 8.34 19.06
N LEU A 197 -16.12 7.97 19.95
CA LEU A 197 -15.97 6.61 20.49
C LEU A 197 -16.55 6.50 21.88
N LYS A 198 -16.91 5.28 22.28
CA LYS A 198 -17.37 4.97 23.64
C LYS A 198 -16.28 5.24 24.68
N GLU A 199 -15.04 4.95 24.31
CA GLU A 199 -13.82 5.11 25.09
C GLU A 199 -12.71 5.71 24.23
N GLU A 200 -11.70 6.29 24.85
CA GLU A 200 -10.53 6.81 24.14
C GLU A 200 -9.74 5.69 23.45
N ARG A 201 -9.36 5.89 22.18
CA ARG A 201 -8.58 4.93 21.38
C ARG A 201 -7.60 5.65 20.48
N LYS A 202 -6.45 5.02 20.23
CA LYS A 202 -5.47 5.49 19.25
C LYS A 202 -6.01 5.32 17.84
N LEU A 203 -5.45 6.08 16.89
CA LEU A 203 -5.84 6.01 15.48
C LEU A 203 -5.74 4.59 14.90
N SER A 204 -4.71 3.84 15.30
CA SER A 204 -4.47 2.45 14.88
C SER A 204 -5.59 1.48 15.30
N ASP A 205 -6.35 1.84 16.33
CA ASP A 205 -7.35 0.98 16.97
C ASP A 205 -8.78 1.38 16.55
N LEU A 206 -8.90 2.33 15.62
CA LEU A 206 -10.19 2.77 15.10
C LEU A 206 -10.74 1.78 14.07
N PRO A 207 -12.07 1.58 14.02
CA PRO A 207 -12.70 0.96 12.88
C PRO A 207 -12.39 1.74 11.60
N MET A 208 -11.93 1.03 10.57
CA MET A 208 -11.49 1.60 9.30
C MET A 208 -12.21 0.92 8.11
N PRO A 209 -13.55 1.06 8.01
CA PRO A 209 -14.32 0.51 6.90
C PRO A 209 -13.91 1.16 5.57
N PHE A 210 -14.01 0.41 4.49
CA PHE A 210 -13.94 1.01 3.15
C PHE A 210 -15.13 1.93 2.93
N ILE A 211 -14.92 3.02 2.21
CA ILE A 211 -15.96 3.99 1.91
C ILE A 211 -16.68 3.60 0.62
N VAL A 212 -18.00 3.57 0.68
CA VAL A 212 -18.91 3.21 -0.41
C VAL A 212 -19.92 4.33 -0.68
N PRO A 213 -20.50 4.42 -1.89
CA PRO A 213 -21.52 5.42 -2.19
C PRO A 213 -22.70 5.34 -1.22
N LYS A 214 -23.20 6.49 -0.79
CA LYS A 214 -24.43 6.54 0.00
C LYS A 214 -25.60 5.88 -0.76
N GLY A 215 -26.32 5.01 -0.06
CA GLY A 215 -27.43 4.24 -0.64
C GLY A 215 -27.02 2.92 -1.29
N THR A 216 -25.74 2.53 -1.21
CA THR A 216 -25.28 1.22 -1.67
C THR A 216 -26.02 0.08 -0.98
N ASN A 217 -26.46 -0.92 -1.75
CA ASN A 217 -27.21 -2.08 -1.25
C ASN A 217 -26.30 -3.06 -0.50
N ASP A 218 -26.69 -3.45 0.71
CA ASP A 218 -25.90 -4.38 1.54
C ASP A 218 -25.75 -5.79 0.94
N LYS A 219 -26.63 -6.16 0.00
CA LYS A 219 -26.58 -7.45 -0.71
C LYS A 219 -25.72 -7.41 -1.97
N ASN A 220 -25.48 -6.22 -2.52
CA ASN A 220 -24.68 -6.04 -3.72
C ASN A 220 -24.08 -4.64 -3.74
N TYR A 221 -22.79 -4.55 -3.41
CA TYR A 221 -22.06 -3.29 -3.35
C TYR A 221 -21.56 -2.82 -4.74
N ASN A 222 -21.78 -3.63 -5.79
CA ASN A 222 -21.35 -3.37 -7.18
C ASN A 222 -19.86 -3.02 -7.36
N PHE A 223 -19.04 -3.23 -6.33
CA PHE A 223 -17.62 -2.88 -6.30
C PHE A 223 -17.30 -1.43 -6.71
N VAL A 224 -18.22 -0.50 -6.40
CA VAL A 224 -18.03 0.94 -6.63
C VAL A 224 -17.33 1.54 -5.43
N GLY A 225 -16.11 2.04 -5.63
CA GLY A 225 -15.34 2.72 -4.60
C GLY A 225 -14.65 3.96 -5.13
N THR A 226 -13.80 4.56 -4.30
CA THR A 226 -12.92 5.69 -4.64
C THR A 226 -11.50 5.26 -4.93
N GLY A 227 -11.26 3.94 -4.92
CA GLY A 227 -9.95 3.36 -5.09
C GLY A 227 -9.44 3.45 -6.53
N PRO A 228 -8.25 2.91 -6.75
CA PRO A 228 -7.50 3.18 -7.96
C PRO A 228 -7.93 2.45 -9.23
N PHE A 229 -8.59 1.30 -9.10
CA PHE A 229 -9.11 0.53 -10.21
C PHE A 229 -10.60 0.30 -9.99
N LYS A 230 -11.37 0.38 -11.07
CA LYS A 230 -12.80 0.07 -11.07
C LYS A 230 -13.03 -1.32 -11.62
N ALA A 231 -14.02 -2.03 -11.09
CA ALA A 231 -14.43 -3.32 -11.61
C ALA A 231 -15.03 -3.19 -13.02
N LEU A 232 -14.54 -3.98 -13.96
CA LEU A 232 -15.23 -4.26 -15.23
C LEU A 232 -15.97 -5.59 -15.16
N GLU A 233 -15.38 -6.57 -14.48
CA GLU A 233 -15.91 -7.91 -14.32
C GLU A 233 -15.40 -8.51 -13.01
N ILE A 234 -16.30 -9.12 -12.24
CA ILE A 234 -15.99 -9.83 -11.01
C ILE A 234 -16.76 -11.15 -11.05
N GLN A 235 -16.02 -12.22 -11.33
CA GLN A 235 -16.47 -13.60 -11.20
C GLN A 235 -15.74 -14.24 -9.99
N PRO A 236 -16.22 -15.38 -9.48
CA PRO A 236 -15.58 -16.03 -8.33
C PRO A 236 -14.09 -16.34 -8.52
N ASP A 237 -13.69 -16.71 -9.74
CA ASP A 237 -12.34 -17.15 -10.11
C ASP A 237 -11.57 -16.13 -10.97
N PHE A 238 -12.21 -15.04 -11.40
CA PHE A 238 -11.64 -14.08 -12.32
C PHE A 238 -12.15 -12.66 -12.12
N TRP A 239 -11.25 -11.70 -11.88
CA TRP A 239 -11.57 -10.28 -11.81
C TRP A 239 -10.82 -9.54 -12.90
N ARG A 240 -11.52 -8.64 -13.60
CA ARG A 240 -10.91 -7.66 -14.51
C ARG A 240 -11.22 -6.27 -14.03
N LEU A 241 -10.18 -5.52 -13.71
CA LEU A 241 -10.25 -4.16 -13.21
C LEU A 241 -9.58 -3.21 -14.21
N GLN A 242 -10.11 -1.99 -14.32
CA GLN A 242 -9.57 -0.94 -15.17
C GLN A 242 -9.13 0.26 -14.33
N ALA A 243 -8.04 0.91 -14.72
CA ALA A 243 -7.55 2.11 -14.06
C ALA A 243 -8.63 3.19 -13.93
N HIS A 244 -8.86 3.67 -12.71
CA HIS A 244 -9.68 4.84 -12.43
C HIS A 244 -8.86 6.09 -12.74
N LYS A 245 -9.08 6.69 -13.91
CA LYS A 245 -8.38 7.91 -14.34
C LYS A 245 -8.58 9.10 -13.39
N GLY A 246 -9.72 9.15 -12.70
CA GLY A 246 -10.07 10.17 -11.70
C GLY A 246 -9.55 9.86 -10.30
N TYR A 247 -8.68 8.86 -10.12
CA TYR A 247 -8.16 8.52 -8.80
C TYR A 247 -7.46 9.72 -8.15
N HIS A 248 -7.91 10.10 -6.96
CA HIS A 248 -7.51 11.32 -6.25
C HIS A 248 -6.01 11.39 -5.91
N ARG A 249 -5.29 10.25 -5.94
CA ARG A 249 -3.84 10.18 -5.70
C ARG A 249 -3.02 10.03 -6.99
N GLY A 250 -3.65 10.31 -8.13
CA GLY A 250 -3.04 10.26 -9.44
C GLY A 250 -3.29 8.93 -10.17
N ARG A 251 -3.15 8.97 -11.49
CA ARG A 251 -3.48 7.81 -12.34
C ARG A 251 -2.61 6.60 -11.98
N PRO A 252 -3.22 5.41 -11.78
CA PRO A 252 -2.54 4.11 -11.72
C PRO A 252 -1.45 3.92 -12.78
N PHE A 253 -0.41 3.16 -12.42
CA PHE A 253 0.62 2.77 -13.38
C PHE A 253 0.07 1.86 -14.47
N PHE A 254 -0.64 0.79 -14.08
CA PHE A 254 -1.24 -0.15 -15.01
C PHE A 254 -2.56 0.37 -15.59
N ASP A 255 -2.90 -0.06 -16.79
CA ASP A 255 -4.21 0.20 -17.40
C ASP A 255 -5.27 -0.76 -16.89
N GLU A 256 -4.86 -2.01 -16.64
CA GLU A 256 -5.72 -3.08 -16.17
C GLU A 256 -5.04 -3.90 -15.06
N VAL A 257 -5.87 -4.49 -14.20
CA VAL A 257 -5.47 -5.55 -13.29
C VAL A 257 -6.36 -6.75 -13.56
N VAL A 258 -5.74 -7.91 -13.75
CA VAL A 258 -6.43 -9.19 -13.83
C VAL A 258 -6.08 -9.98 -12.59
N VAL A 259 -7.09 -10.45 -11.87
CA VAL A 259 -6.94 -11.38 -10.75
C VAL A 259 -7.50 -12.72 -11.18
N LYS A 260 -6.74 -13.80 -10.99
CA LYS A 260 -7.15 -15.16 -11.38
C LYS A 260 -6.93 -16.14 -10.24
N GLN A 261 -7.91 -16.99 -9.98
CA GLN A 261 -7.79 -18.14 -9.09
C GLN A 261 -7.15 -19.34 -9.81
N TYR A 262 -6.24 -20.00 -9.10
CA TYR A 262 -5.58 -21.26 -9.46
C TYR A 262 -6.05 -22.36 -8.50
N GLN A 263 -5.98 -23.62 -8.93
CA GLN A 263 -6.56 -24.72 -8.15
C GLN A 263 -5.75 -25.05 -6.89
N ASN A 264 -4.43 -24.89 -6.97
CA ASN A 264 -3.52 -25.20 -5.88
C ASN A 264 -2.24 -24.34 -5.95
N PRO A 265 -1.44 -24.31 -4.88
CA PRO A 265 -0.16 -23.61 -4.84
C PRO A 265 0.78 -24.00 -5.98
N GLU A 266 0.88 -25.27 -6.34
CA GLU A 266 1.82 -25.78 -7.35
C GLU A 266 1.50 -25.25 -8.75
N GLU A 267 0.22 -25.16 -9.11
CA GLU A 267 -0.24 -24.57 -10.37
C GLU A 267 0.07 -23.08 -10.42
N LEU A 268 -0.16 -22.35 -9.32
CA LEU A 268 0.16 -20.93 -9.21
C LEU A 268 1.68 -20.67 -9.28
N GLU A 269 2.49 -21.51 -8.64
CA GLU A 269 3.95 -21.45 -8.71
C GLU A 269 4.44 -21.68 -10.14
N SER A 270 3.91 -22.70 -10.83
CA SER A 270 4.24 -22.96 -12.23
C SER A 270 3.81 -21.79 -13.14
N ALA A 271 2.63 -21.20 -12.88
CA ALA A 271 2.16 -20.03 -13.61
C ALA A 271 3.08 -18.82 -13.41
N LEU A 272 3.62 -18.65 -12.20
CA LEU A 272 4.59 -17.60 -11.88
C LEU A 272 5.95 -17.86 -12.55
N GLU A 273 6.43 -19.10 -12.58
CA GLU A 273 7.65 -19.51 -13.29
C GLU A 273 7.55 -19.24 -14.80
N GLN A 274 6.38 -19.51 -15.38
CA GLN A 274 6.11 -19.34 -16.80
C GLN A 274 5.69 -17.93 -17.19
N GLU A 275 5.77 -16.96 -16.26
CA GLU A 275 5.39 -15.54 -16.49
C GLU A 275 3.91 -15.36 -16.93
N GLN A 276 3.05 -16.31 -16.56
CA GLN A 276 1.61 -16.20 -16.79
C GLN A 276 0.96 -15.26 -15.77
N VAL A 277 1.54 -15.14 -14.57
CA VAL A 277 1.19 -14.15 -13.55
C VAL A 277 2.42 -13.34 -13.15
N ASP A 278 2.20 -12.07 -12.76
CA ASP A 278 3.26 -11.18 -12.28
C ASP A 278 3.42 -11.26 -10.75
N ILE A 279 2.32 -11.57 -10.04
CA ILE A 279 2.27 -11.67 -8.58
C ILE A 279 1.50 -12.93 -8.19
N ALA A 280 2.04 -13.71 -7.26
CA ALA A 280 1.36 -14.85 -6.65
C ALA A 280 1.08 -14.59 -5.15
N LEU A 281 -0.20 -14.58 -4.78
CA LEU A 281 -0.66 -14.37 -3.42
C LEU A 281 -0.95 -15.72 -2.72
N GLY A 282 -0.49 -15.84 -1.48
CA GLY A 282 -0.78 -16.97 -0.60
C GLY A 282 0.22 -18.13 -0.64
N ILE A 283 1.25 -18.08 -1.47
CA ILE A 283 2.28 -19.14 -1.57
C ILE A 283 3.48 -18.85 -0.65
N ALA A 284 3.79 -19.79 0.26
CA ALA A 284 5.05 -19.77 1.01
C ALA A 284 6.09 -20.56 0.22
N LEU A 285 7.05 -19.88 -0.43
CA LEU A 285 8.17 -20.61 -1.02
C LEU A 285 9.17 -21.02 0.05
N GLU A 286 9.49 -22.31 0.11
CA GLU A 286 10.71 -22.79 0.75
C GLU A 286 11.91 -22.38 -0.11
N ASP A 287 12.59 -21.28 0.21
CA ASP A 287 13.90 -20.97 -0.36
C ASP A 287 14.98 -21.54 0.56
N GLU A 288 15.63 -22.65 0.17
CA GLU A 288 16.75 -23.26 0.92
C GLU A 288 17.92 -22.28 1.15
N ARG A 289 18.01 -21.16 0.42
CA ARG A 289 19.05 -20.12 0.60
C ARG A 289 18.74 -19.13 1.72
N PHE A 290 17.51 -19.14 2.24
CA PHE A 290 17.04 -18.28 3.33
C PHE A 290 16.33 -19.10 4.40
N ASN A 291 17.04 -20.08 4.98
CA ASN A 291 16.58 -20.77 6.18
C ASN A 291 16.70 -19.84 7.41
N VAL A 292 15.83 -18.84 7.49
CA VAL A 292 15.54 -18.16 8.75
C VAL A 292 14.39 -18.93 9.37
N GLN A 293 14.70 -19.71 10.41
CA GLN A 293 13.69 -20.28 11.30
C GLN A 293 12.87 -19.13 11.90
N ALA A 294 11.74 -18.81 11.27
CA ALA A 294 10.73 -17.92 11.82
C ALA A 294 9.57 -18.78 12.30
N GLU A 295 9.54 -19.03 13.61
CA GLU A 295 8.33 -19.43 14.30
C GLU A 295 7.21 -18.41 14.00
N ALA A 296 5.99 -18.94 13.80
CA ALA A 296 4.76 -18.27 13.38
C ALA A 296 4.63 -18.02 11.86
N ALA A 297 4.10 -19.04 11.17
CA ALA A 297 3.64 -19.00 9.80
C ALA A 297 2.60 -17.87 9.57
N ALA A 298 3.03 -16.82 8.88
CA ALA A 298 2.17 -15.95 8.09
C ALA A 298 2.42 -16.27 6.62
N PRO A 299 1.38 -16.38 5.76
CA PRO A 299 1.57 -16.67 4.34
C PRO A 299 2.37 -15.54 3.69
N VAL A 300 3.64 -15.82 3.40
CA VAL A 300 4.51 -14.97 2.58
C VAL A 300 3.95 -14.97 1.15
N SER A 301 4.21 -13.92 0.36
CA SER A 301 3.82 -13.85 -1.06
C SER A 301 5.09 -13.74 -1.90
N TYR A 302 5.15 -14.42 -3.05
CA TYR A 302 6.39 -14.59 -3.82
C TYR A 302 6.30 -14.04 -5.25
N VAL A 303 7.45 -13.61 -5.79
CA VAL A 303 7.62 -13.05 -7.14
C VAL A 303 8.87 -13.69 -7.77
N LYS A 304 8.70 -14.53 -8.80
CA LYS A 304 9.80 -15.33 -9.38
C LYS A 304 10.54 -14.67 -10.55
N ASN A 305 10.02 -13.56 -11.09
CA ASN A 305 10.59 -12.96 -12.31
C ASN A 305 10.89 -11.46 -12.19
N LEU A 306 12.02 -11.15 -11.53
CA LEU A 306 12.58 -9.81 -11.41
C LEU A 306 13.02 -9.17 -12.74
N ARG A 307 13.19 -9.94 -13.82
CA ARG A 307 13.65 -9.43 -15.12
C ARG A 307 12.54 -8.81 -15.97
N ALA A 308 11.30 -9.28 -15.82
CA ALA A 308 10.11 -8.64 -16.41
C ALA A 308 9.63 -7.44 -15.56
N LEU A 309 10.15 -7.31 -14.33
CA LEU A 309 9.85 -6.27 -13.36
C LEU A 309 11.04 -5.34 -13.17
N GLU A 310 11.47 -4.66 -14.26
CA GLU A 310 12.20 -3.39 -14.13
C GLU A 310 11.39 -2.46 -13.20
N GLY A 311 11.70 -2.50 -11.90
CA GLY A 311 11.21 -1.58 -10.89
C GLY A 311 10.06 -2.04 -9.98
N ARG A 312 9.71 -3.32 -9.83
CA ARG A 312 8.57 -3.69 -8.98
C ARG A 312 8.78 -4.99 -8.19
N MET A 313 9.13 -4.87 -6.89
CA MET A 313 8.83 -5.93 -5.91
C MET A 313 8.66 -5.38 -4.49
N ILE A 314 7.58 -5.84 -3.83
CA ILE A 314 7.28 -6.08 -2.40
C ILE A 314 5.76 -5.83 -2.23
N LEU A 315 4.90 -6.85 -2.25
CA LEU A 315 3.44 -6.58 -2.31
C LEU A 315 2.55 -7.35 -1.32
N MET A 316 2.82 -7.19 -0.02
CA MET A 316 1.71 -6.94 0.93
C MET A 316 1.54 -5.44 1.18
N THR A 317 2.62 -4.68 1.05
CA THR A 317 2.66 -3.22 1.26
C THR A 317 2.14 -2.43 0.07
N MET A 318 2.46 -2.80 -1.19
CA MET A 318 2.00 -2.00 -2.34
C MET A 318 0.61 -2.32 -2.90
N LEU A 319 -0.21 -3.27 -2.40
CA LEU A 319 -1.64 -3.24 -2.79
C LEU A 319 -2.30 -1.93 -2.31
N ASN A 320 -1.81 -1.39 -1.20
CA ASN A 320 -2.18 -0.06 -0.72
C ASN A 320 -1.52 1.07 -1.55
N ASP A 321 -0.37 0.84 -2.19
CA ASP A 321 0.54 1.88 -2.74
C ASP A 321 0.85 1.74 -4.26
N ILE A 322 0.12 0.93 -5.05
CA ILE A 322 0.26 0.83 -6.53
C ILE A 322 0.10 2.21 -7.24
N HIS A 323 -0.25 3.28 -6.52
CA HIS A 323 -0.59 4.61 -7.05
C HIS A 323 0.38 5.71 -6.68
N THR A 324 1.05 5.62 -5.55
CA THR A 324 1.82 6.75 -5.00
C THR A 324 3.25 6.71 -5.48
N TRP A 325 3.51 7.16 -6.70
CA TRP A 325 4.85 7.64 -7.06
C TRP A 325 4.84 8.59 -8.28
N TYR A 326 4.46 9.84 -8.03
CA TYR A 326 4.82 10.98 -8.90
C TYR A 326 4.80 12.37 -8.21
N PHE A 327 4.32 12.49 -6.96
CA PHE A 327 4.19 13.82 -6.32
C PHE A 327 5.32 14.21 -5.35
N GLU A 328 6.11 13.27 -4.84
CA GLU A 328 7.12 13.59 -3.81
C GLU A 328 8.47 14.05 -4.35
N SER A 329 8.73 13.96 -5.66
CA SER A 329 10.00 14.43 -6.25
C SER A 329 9.93 15.80 -6.92
N LYS A 330 8.74 16.40 -7.10
CA LYS A 330 8.55 17.76 -7.63
C LYS A 330 7.25 18.41 -7.15
N THR A 331 7.18 18.79 -5.89
CA THR A 331 6.45 20.01 -5.52
C THR A 331 7.29 20.76 -4.50
N GLU A 332 7.83 21.90 -4.91
CA GLU A 332 8.05 22.98 -3.96
C GLU A 332 6.72 23.14 -3.22
N LEU A 333 6.74 22.88 -1.91
CA LEU A 333 5.64 23.20 -1.02
C LEU A 333 5.30 24.67 -1.26
N VAL A 334 4.25 24.97 -2.02
CA VAL A 334 3.69 26.32 -2.04
C VAL A 334 3.19 26.55 -0.63
N PRO A 335 3.78 27.47 0.15
CA PRO A 335 3.36 27.66 1.52
C PRO A 335 2.01 28.36 1.49
N PHE A 336 0.96 27.65 1.90
CA PHE A 336 -0.41 28.16 2.00
C PHE A 336 -0.83 28.29 3.47
N PRO A 337 -1.78 29.20 3.77
CA PRO A 337 -1.64 30.19 4.82
C PRO A 337 -1.83 29.56 6.19
N LYS A 338 -1.05 30.02 7.16
CA LYS A 338 -1.30 29.78 8.58
C LYS A 338 -2.72 30.25 8.92
N ARG A 339 -3.65 29.32 9.08
CA ARG A 339 -4.89 29.55 9.82
C ARG A 339 -5.06 28.44 10.85
N PHE A 340 -5.27 28.89 12.08
CA PHE A 340 -5.52 28.17 13.32
C PHE A 340 -4.29 27.61 14.03
N GLU A 341 -3.62 28.52 14.75
CA GLU A 341 -3.03 28.18 16.04
C GLU A 341 -4.10 27.59 16.95
N ALA A 342 -3.71 26.58 17.72
CA ALA A 342 -4.57 25.77 18.56
C ALA A 342 -5.39 26.63 19.54
N ASP A 343 -6.71 26.56 19.43
CA ASP A 343 -7.59 26.96 20.52
C ASP A 343 -8.18 25.70 21.17
N ALA A 344 -7.83 25.50 22.45
CA ALA A 344 -8.29 24.40 23.29
C ALA A 344 -9.79 24.46 23.63
N SER A 345 -10.54 25.37 22.99
CA SER A 345 -11.97 25.62 23.20
C SER A 345 -12.92 24.71 22.39
N LEU A 346 -12.40 23.90 21.45
CA LEU A 346 -13.24 23.01 20.60
C LEU A 346 -14.04 21.98 21.41
N GLY A 347 -13.52 21.53 22.56
CA GLY A 347 -14.24 20.65 23.48
C GLY A 347 -15.36 21.33 24.29
N ALA A 348 -15.34 22.66 24.41
CA ALA A 348 -16.32 23.42 25.18
C ALA A 348 -17.49 23.93 24.32
N ASN A 349 -17.24 24.30 23.06
CA ASN A 349 -18.27 24.86 22.16
C ASN A 349 -19.25 23.83 21.59
N LEU A 350 -18.93 22.53 21.59
CA LEU A 350 -19.88 21.49 21.19
C LEU A 350 -20.93 21.18 22.27
N LYS A 351 -20.70 21.59 23.53
CA LYS A 351 -21.70 21.47 24.61
C LYS A 351 -22.75 22.59 24.59
N SER A 352 -22.44 23.76 24.02
CA SER A 352 -23.34 24.94 24.02
C SER A 352 -24.33 24.97 22.86
N GLN A 353 -24.21 24.09 21.86
CA GLN A 353 -25.22 23.91 20.80
C GLN A 353 -26.29 22.85 21.13
N ARG A 354 -26.31 22.36 22.38
CA ARG A 354 -27.43 21.60 22.95
C ARG A 354 -28.05 22.41 24.09
N LEU A 355 -28.80 23.45 23.73
CA LEU A 355 -29.88 24.01 24.55
C LEU A 355 -31.11 24.22 23.67
#